data_AF-A0A816TYN8-F1
#
_entry.id   AF-A0A816TYN8-F1
#
_cell.length_a   1.000
_cell.length_b   1.000
_cell.length_c   1.000
_cell.angle_alpha   90.00
_cell.angle_beta   90.00
_cell.angle_gamma   90.00
#
_symmetry.space_group_name_H-M   'P 1'
#
loop_
_entity.id
_entity.type
_entity.pdbx_description
1 polymer ?
#
loop_
_entity_poly.entity_id
_entity_poly.type
_entity_poly.pdbx_seq_one_letter_code
_entity_poly.pdbx_strand_id
1 'polypeptide(L)'
;MKVLGLEATMPSFVDGRRQFSAEEAIEPRCITKVRWIVEAANRRLKQFKYFANAIQNSSLVYLESDMSIACALMNHYQPPMTRFKLEDEEIGVQIMQLRQQTI
;
A
#
# COMPACT_ATOMS: atom_id res chain seq x y z
N MET A 1 13.10 -12.07 -0.06
CA MET A 1 12.15 -11.41 0.87
C MET A 1 12.82 -11.01 2.17
N LYS A 2 13.35 -11.93 3.00
CA LYS A 2 14.13 -11.54 4.21
C LYS A 2 15.35 -10.65 3.95
N VAL A 3 16.03 -10.83 2.80
CA VAL A 3 17.20 -10.02 2.39
C VAL A 3 16.85 -8.54 2.13
N LEU A 4 15.58 -8.21 1.88
CA LEU A 4 15.09 -6.83 1.69
C LEU A 4 14.49 -6.23 2.97
N GLY A 5 14.58 -6.92 4.13
CA GLY A 5 13.90 -6.52 5.36
C GLY A 5 12.37 -6.65 5.30
N LEU A 6 11.84 -7.39 4.32
CA LEU A 6 10.41 -7.59 4.11
C LEU A 6 10.03 -9.01 4.55
N GLU A 7 9.23 -9.09 5.62
CA GLU A 7 8.60 -10.32 6.07
C GLU A 7 7.23 -10.46 5.39
N ALA A 8 7.09 -11.48 4.54
CA ALA A 8 5.84 -11.77 3.86
C ALA A 8 4.96 -12.63 4.77
N THR A 9 4.00 -11.99 5.44
CA THR A 9 2.96 -12.64 6.25
C THR A 9 1.69 -12.82 5.42
N MET A 10 1.20 -14.06 5.34
CA MET A 10 -0.13 -14.32 4.81
C MET A 10 -1.15 -14.09 5.94
N PRO A 11 -2.24 -13.32 5.74
CA PRO A 11 -3.28 -13.18 6.74
C PRO A 11 -3.80 -14.57 7.11
N SER A 12 -3.79 -14.89 8.40
CA SER A 12 -4.18 -16.20 8.91
C SER A 12 -5.68 -16.40 8.79
N PHE A 13 -6.18 -16.83 7.64
CA PHE A 13 -7.53 -17.39 7.56
C PHE A 13 -7.50 -18.77 8.26
N VAL A 14 -7.57 -18.76 9.59
CA VAL A 14 -7.44 -19.96 10.43
C VAL A 14 -8.62 -20.89 10.17
N ASP A 15 -8.31 -22.13 9.78
CA ASP A 15 -9.17 -23.32 9.68
C ASP A 15 -10.65 -23.12 10.05
N GLY A 16 -11.47 -22.73 9.06
CA GLY A 16 -12.93 -22.72 9.19
C GLY A 16 -13.54 -21.55 9.97
N ARG A 17 -12.74 -20.61 10.50
CA ARG A 17 -13.25 -19.42 11.19
C ARG A 17 -13.53 -18.30 10.19
N ARG A 18 -14.71 -17.67 10.30
CA ARG A 18 -15.12 -16.55 9.42
C ARG A 18 -14.60 -15.18 9.87
N GLN A 19 -14.08 -15.07 11.10
CA GLN A 19 -13.64 -13.80 11.70
C GLN A 19 -12.38 -14.02 12.53
N PHE A 20 -11.50 -13.01 12.52
CA PHE A 20 -10.36 -12.88 13.41
C PHE A 20 -10.82 -12.48 14.82
N SER A 21 -10.07 -12.86 15.85
CA SER A 21 -10.17 -12.21 17.16
C SER A 21 -9.71 -10.74 17.06
N ALA A 22 -10.05 -9.92 18.06
CA ALA A 22 -9.69 -8.50 18.06
C ALA A 22 -8.17 -8.30 18.01
N GLU A 23 -7.42 -9.17 18.69
CA GLU A 23 -5.96 -9.17 18.73
C GLU A 23 -5.35 -9.65 17.39
N GLU A 24 -5.86 -10.73 16.80
CA GLU A 24 -5.38 -11.27 15.52
C GLU A 24 -5.69 -10.36 14.32
N ALA A 25 -6.69 -9.47 14.44
CA ALA A 25 -7.09 -8.57 13.36
C ALA A 25 -6.16 -7.35 13.19
N ILE A 26 -5.30 -7.04 14.17
CA ILE A 26 -4.50 -5.80 14.18
C ILE A 26 -3.43 -5.81 13.08
N GLU A 27 -2.70 -6.92 12.95
CA GLU A 27 -1.64 -7.09 11.94
C GLU A 27 -2.21 -7.06 10.50
N PRO A 28 -3.27 -7.82 10.16
CA PRO A 28 -3.98 -7.70 8.88
C PRO A 28 -4.55 -6.29 8.63
N ARG A 29 -4.97 -5.57 9.68
CA ARG A 29 -5.51 -4.21 9.54
C ARG A 29 -4.44 -3.21 9.12
N CYS A 30 -3.21 -3.33 9.65
CA CYS A 30 -2.08 -2.52 9.19
C CYS A 30 -1.76 -2.80 7.72
N ILE A 31 -1.69 -4.08 7.34
CA ILE A 31 -1.49 -4.51 5.95
C ILE A 31 -2.60 -3.95 5.05
N THR A 32 -3.85 -4.01 5.49
CA THR A 32 -5.00 -3.50 4.73
C THR A 32 -4.92 -1.99 4.54
N LYS A 33 -4.55 -1.21 5.58
CA LYS A 33 -4.39 0.24 5.42
C LYS A 33 -3.30 0.61 4.41
N VAL A 34 -2.16 -0.08 4.44
CA VAL A 34 -1.09 0.14 3.45
C VAL A 34 -1.56 -0.24 2.05
N ARG A 35 -2.27 -1.38 1.92
CA ARG A 35 -2.84 -1.83 0.65
C ARG A 35 -3.75 -0.77 0.02
N TRP A 36 -4.58 -0.08 0.80
CA TRP A 36 -5.46 0.98 0.28
C TRP A 36 -4.69 2.11 -0.41
N ILE A 37 -3.56 2.53 0.18
CA ILE A 37 -2.70 3.58 -0.42
C ILE A 37 -2.06 3.08 -1.71
N VAL A 38 -1.54 1.85 -1.71
CA VAL A 38 -0.93 1.23 -2.90
C VAL A 38 -1.95 1.07 -4.03
N GLU A 39 -3.17 0.62 -3.72
CA GLU A 39 -4.25 0.49 -4.70
C GLU A 39 -4.69 1.84 -5.27
N ALA A 40 -4.76 2.88 -4.43
CA ALA A 40 -5.07 4.24 -4.88
C ALA A 40 -3.99 4.79 -5.83
N ALA A 41 -2.71 4.58 -5.52
CA ALA A 41 -1.60 4.97 -6.39
C ALA A 41 -1.64 4.22 -7.73
N ASN A 42 -1.85 2.90 -7.69
CA ASN A 42 -1.99 2.06 -8.89
C ASN A 42 -3.17 2.51 -9.75
N ARG A 43 -4.30 2.89 -9.15
CA ARG A 43 -5.45 3.41 -9.90
C ARG A 43 -5.11 4.69 -10.67
N ARG A 44 -4.32 5.59 -10.09
CA ARG A 44 -3.86 6.82 -10.77
C ARG A 44 -2.88 6.52 -11.89
N LEU A 45 -1.90 5.65 -11.65
CA LEU A 45 -0.96 5.19 -12.69
C LEU A 45 -1.68 4.55 -13.88
N LYS A 46 -2.73 3.75 -13.63
CA LYS A 46 -3.55 3.15 -14.69
C LYS A 46 -4.44 4.14 -15.46
N GLN A 47 -4.47 5.43 -15.11
CA GLN A 47 -5.10 6.45 -15.96
C GLN A 47 -4.30 6.69 -17.25
N PHE A 48 -2.99 6.43 -17.21
CA PHE A 48 -2.16 6.44 -18.40
C PHE A 48 -2.34 5.10 -19.14
N LYS A 49 -2.79 5.17 -20.39
CA LYS A 49 -3.05 3.97 -21.22
C LYS A 49 -1.87 3.01 -21.32
N TYR A 50 -0.65 3.55 -21.23
CA TYR A 50 0.60 2.79 -21.21
C TYR A 50 0.67 1.81 -20.02
N PHE A 51 0.37 2.25 -18.79
CA PHE A 51 0.38 1.39 -17.61
C PHE A 51 -0.92 0.62 -17.37
N ALA A 52 -1.98 0.93 -18.13
CA ALA A 52 -3.27 0.25 -18.02
C ALA A 52 -3.26 -1.16 -18.64
N ASN A 53 -2.35 -1.41 -19.58
CA ASN A 53 -2.27 -2.64 -20.37
C ASN A 53 -0.92 -3.36 -20.17
N ALA A 54 -0.79 -4.53 -20.78
CA ALA A 54 0.51 -5.22 -20.83
C ALA A 54 1.54 -4.34 -21.57
N ILE A 55 2.69 -4.13 -20.91
CA ILE A 55 3.80 -3.37 -21.48
C ILE A 55 4.60 -4.30 -22.39
N GLN A 56 4.99 -3.80 -23.56
CA GLN A 56 5.81 -4.57 -24.49
C GLN A 56 7.23 -4.78 -23.91
N ASN A 57 7.77 -5.99 -24.05
CA ASN A 57 9.08 -6.33 -23.47
C ASN A 57 10.22 -5.41 -23.89
N SER A 58 10.18 -4.88 -25.12
CA SER A 58 11.16 -3.91 -25.63
C SER A 58 11.18 -2.60 -24.83
N SER A 59 10.06 -2.23 -24.21
CA SER A 59 9.93 -1.00 -23.43
C SER A 59 10.29 -1.18 -21.95
N LEU A 60 10.52 -2.42 -21.48
CA LEU A 60 10.87 -2.68 -20.08
C LEU A 60 12.17 -1.99 -19.65
N VAL A 61 13.09 -1.77 -20.59
CA VAL A 61 14.34 -1.03 -20.34
C VAL A 61 14.06 0.42 -19.91
N TYR A 62 12.92 0.98 -20.31
CA TYR A 62 12.51 2.36 -20.01
C TYR A 62 11.42 2.45 -18.94
N LEU A 63 10.97 1.32 -18.39
CA LEU A 63 9.82 1.27 -17.49
C LEU A 63 9.99 2.15 -16.25
N GLU A 64 11.20 2.16 -15.67
CA GLU A 64 11.51 3.02 -14.52
C GLU A 64 11.42 4.50 -14.87
N SER A 65 11.99 4.91 -16.00
CA SER A 65 11.94 6.31 -16.47
C SER A 65 10.50 6.72 -16.79
N ASP A 66 9.75 5.86 -17.48
CA ASP A 66 8.35 6.12 -17.82
C ASP A 66 7.50 6.30 -16.57
N MET A 67 7.68 5.41 -15.58
CA MET A 67 6.97 5.46 -14.31
C MET A 67 7.34 6.73 -13.53
N SER A 68 8.62 7.10 -13.49
CA SER A 68 9.10 8.31 -12.83
C SER A 68 8.50 9.58 -13.44
N ILE A 69 8.45 9.66 -14.78
CA ILE A 69 7.82 10.75 -15.51
C ILE A 69 6.32 10.83 -15.17
N ALA A 70 5.62 9.70 -15.20
CA ALA A 70 4.19 9.66 -14.88
C ALA A 70 3.91 10.09 -13.43
N CYS A 71 4.72 9.63 -12.48
CA CYS A 71 4.64 10.07 -11.09
C CYS A 71 4.91 11.58 -10.94
N ALA A 72 5.89 12.14 -11.65
CA ALA A 72 6.16 13.58 -11.63
C ALA A 72 4.97 14.40 -12.17
N LEU A 73 4.38 13.96 -13.29
CA LEU A 73 3.17 14.58 -13.85
C LEU A 73 1.99 14.49 -12.89
N MET A 74 1.78 13.34 -12.27
CA MET A 74 0.74 13.15 -11.26
C MET A 74 0.94 14.08 -10.06
N ASN A 75 2.15 14.21 -9.56
CA ASN A 75 2.45 15.07 -8.41
C ASN A 75 2.26 16.56 -8.72
N HIS A 76 2.49 16.97 -9.97
CA HIS A 76 2.32 18.36 -10.37
C HIS A 76 0.86 18.72 -10.67
N TYR A 77 0.12 17.85 -11.37
CA TYR A 77 -1.21 18.17 -11.88
C TYR A 77 -2.38 17.57 -11.09
N GLN A 78 -2.15 16.56 -10.26
CA GLN A 78 -3.23 15.93 -9.48
C GLN A 78 -3.20 16.36 -8.01
N PRO A 79 -4.37 16.43 -7.36
CA PRO A 79 -4.40 16.67 -5.92
C PRO A 79 -3.74 15.51 -5.15
N PRO A 80 -3.22 15.74 -3.93
CA PRO A 80 -2.67 14.69 -3.08
C PRO A 80 -3.64 13.50 -2.91
N MET A 81 -3.12 12.27 -2.85
CA MET A 81 -3.93 11.06 -2.68
C MET A 81 -4.67 11.04 -1.34
N THR A 82 -4.00 11.53 -0.31
CA THR A 82 -4.56 11.74 1.01
C THR A 82 -4.09 13.11 1.47
N ARG A 83 -5.00 13.89 2.03
CA ARG A 83 -4.63 15.10 2.76
C ARG A 83 -4.36 14.67 4.18
N PHE A 84 -3.15 14.94 4.68
CA PHE A 84 -2.82 14.73 6.08
C PHE A 84 -3.82 15.48 6.95
N LYS A 85 -4.45 14.78 7.89
CA LYS A 85 -5.19 15.38 8.98
C LYS A 85 -4.39 15.16 10.27
N LEU A 86 -4.45 16.11 11.21
CA LEU A 86 -3.83 15.90 12.54
C LEU A 86 -4.34 14.62 13.21
N GLU A 87 -5.60 14.28 12.99
CA GLU A 87 -6.24 13.04 13.46
C GLU A 87 -5.52 11.77 12.96
N ASP A 88 -4.91 11.79 11.77
CA ASP A 88 -4.20 10.64 11.20
C ASP A 88 -2.92 10.34 11.98
N GLU A 89 -2.27 11.38 12.53
CA GLU A 89 -1.08 11.25 13.38
C GLU A 89 -1.44 10.61 14.71
N GLU A 90 -2.50 11.08 15.36
CA GLU A 90 -3.04 10.51 16.60
C GLU A 90 -3.43 9.04 16.42
N ILE A 91 -4.12 8.72 15.32
CA ILE A 91 -4.49 7.35 14.96
C ILE A 91 -3.24 6.50 14.71
N GLY A 92 -2.22 7.06 14.04
CA GLY A 92 -0.95 6.38 13.79
C GLY A 92 -0.23 6.02 15.08
N VAL A 93 -0.14 6.96 16.02
CA VAL A 93 0.45 6.75 17.35
C VAL A 93 -0.34 5.70 18.14
N GLN A 94 -1.68 5.78 18.16
CA GLN A 94 -2.51 4.78 18.83
C GLN A 94 -2.30 3.37 18.27
N ILE A 95 -2.20 3.22 16.95
CA ILE A 95 -1.95 1.92 16.31
C ILE A 95 -0.58 1.36 16.72
N MET A 96 0.45 2.22 16.81
CA MET A 96 1.78 1.81 17.26
C MET A 96 1.81 1.41 18.74
N GLN A 97 1.09 2.15 19.60
CA GLN A 97 0.99 1.85 21.03
C GLN A 97 0.26 0.53 21.28
N LEU A 98 -0.89 0.32 20.62
CA LEU A 98 -1.65 -0.93 20.69
C LEU A 98 -0.82 -2.13 20.21
N ARG A 99 0.03 -1.93 19.19
CA ARG A 99 0.97 -2.97 18.74
C ARG A 99 2.03 -3.32 19.80
N GLN A 100 2.52 -2.34 20.55
CA GLN A 100 3.57 -2.55 21.56
C GLN A 100 3.05 -3.17 22.86
N GLN A 101 1.75 -2.99 23.17
CA GLN A 101 1.13 -3.50 24.40
C GLN A 101 0.80 -5.00 24.38
N THR A 102 0.94 -5.67 23.24
CA THR A 102 0.54 -7.09 23.06
C THR A 102 1.75 -8.03 22.87
N ILE A 103 2.96 -7.58 23.25
CA ILE A 103 4.16 -8.42 23.37
C ILE A 103 4.37 -8.82 24.83
#